data_AF-A0A1S1Y0Z1-F1
#
_entry.id   AF-A0A1S1Y0Z1-F1
#
_cell.length_a   1.000
_cell.length_b   1.000
_cell.length_c   1.000
_cell.angle_alpha   90.00
_cell.angle_beta   90.00
_cell.angle_gamma   90.00
#
_symmetry.space_group_name_H-M   'P 1'
#
loop_
_entity.id
_entity.type
_entity.pdbx_description
1 polymer ?
#
loop_
_entity_poly.entity_id
_entity_poly.type
_entity_poly.pdbx_seq_one_letter_code
_entity_poly.pdbx_strand_id
1 'polypeptide(L)'
;MPREEIRQRWRGVIVSSNEEELTVQLEDLTNSENPNELVVLSRDEVDAKDQPLIEPGALFDWYMGYRQGQKYSRERFSTIRFRRLPPWTAAEIQNAEKLAEEYADFFLVD
;
A
#
# COMPACT_ATOMS: atom_id res chain seq x y z
N MET A 1 -6.07 26.49 0.80
CA MET A 1 -5.98 25.04 0.55
C MET A 1 -7.37 24.44 0.74
N PRO A 2 -7.84 23.54 -0.15
CA PRO A 2 -9.08 22.81 0.10
C PRO A 2 -8.93 21.99 1.39
N ARG A 3 -10.01 21.90 2.17
CA ARG A 3 -10.05 21.08 3.39
C ARG A 3 -10.44 19.66 2.98
N GLU A 4 -9.57 18.70 3.28
CA GLU A 4 -9.84 17.28 3.09
C GLU A 4 -10.38 16.68 4.38
N GLU A 5 -11.53 16.01 4.27
CA GLU A 5 -12.13 15.19 5.31
C GLU A 5 -11.97 13.72 4.89
N ILE A 6 -10.96 13.05 5.46
CA ILE A 6 -10.72 11.62 5.23
C ILE A 6 -11.81 10.84 5.96
N ARG A 7 -12.43 9.90 5.24
CA ARG A 7 -13.49 9.02 5.77
C ARG A 7 -13.01 7.59 5.94
N GLN A 8 -12.10 7.15 5.07
CA GLN A 8 -11.59 5.80 5.06
C GLN A 8 -10.14 5.84 4.61
N ARG A 9 -9.33 4.97 5.21
CA ARG A 9 -7.91 4.85 4.95
C ARG A 9 -7.48 3.39 5.04
N TRP A 10 -6.65 2.97 4.09
CA TRP A 10 -5.97 1.69 4.12
C TRP A 10 -4.47 1.87 3.94
N ARG A 11 -3.71 0.91 4.46
CA ARG A 11 -2.36 0.62 3.98
C ARG A 11 -2.45 -0.53 3.00
N GLY A 12 -1.82 -0.40 1.86
CA GLY A 12 -1.77 -1.45 0.86
C GLY A 12 -0.35 -1.91 0.58
N VAL A 13 -0.22 -3.19 0.24
CA VAL A 13 0.98 -3.78 -0.35
C VAL A 13 0.61 -4.46 -1.66
N ILE A 14 1.43 -4.27 -2.69
CA ILE A 14 1.23 -4.96 -3.97
C ILE A 14 1.62 -6.42 -3.83
N VAL A 15 0.71 -7.32 -4.19
CA VAL A 15 0.94 -8.77 -4.23
C VAL A 15 1.43 -9.19 -5.62
N SER A 16 0.77 -8.68 -6.65
CA SER A 16 1.13 -8.92 -8.05
C SER A 16 0.60 -7.80 -8.95
N SER A 17 1.15 -7.65 -10.15
CA SER A 17 0.71 -6.65 -11.11
C SER A 17 0.90 -7.13 -12.54
N ASN A 18 0.05 -6.66 -13.45
CA ASN A 18 0.18 -6.84 -14.89
C ASN A 18 0.16 -5.48 -15.62
N GLU A 19 -0.12 -5.43 -16.92
CA GLU A 19 -0.13 -4.19 -17.69
C GLU A 19 -1.32 -3.27 -17.40
N GLU A 20 -2.42 -3.79 -16.85
CA GLU A 20 -3.68 -3.07 -16.68
C GLU A 20 -4.13 -2.98 -15.21
N GLU A 21 -3.74 -3.95 -14.38
CA GLU A 21 -4.25 -4.15 -13.03
C GLU A 21 -3.13 -4.48 -12.03
N LEU A 22 -3.39 -4.18 -10.76
CA LEU A 22 -2.58 -4.59 -9.62
C LEU A 22 -3.46 -5.29 -8.58
N THR A 23 -3.00 -6.45 -8.13
CA THR A 23 -3.58 -7.16 -6.98
C THR A 23 -2.87 -6.67 -5.72
N VAL A 24 -3.63 -6.22 -4.74
CA VAL A 24 -3.12 -5.65 -3.50
C VAL A 24 -3.74 -6.33 -2.30
N GLN A 25 -2.97 -6.41 -1.22
CA GLN A 25 -3.49 -6.71 0.09
C GLN A 25 -3.65 -5.40 0.86
N LEU A 26 -4.81 -5.18 1.46
CA LEU A 26 -5.17 -3.97 2.20
C LEU A 26 -5.34 -4.27 3.68
N GLU A 27 -4.77 -3.42 4.51
CA GLU A 27 -4.96 -3.32 5.96
C GLU A 27 -5.81 -2.07 6.24
N ASP A 28 -6.98 -2.22 6.86
CA ASP A 28 -7.84 -1.11 7.22
C ASP A 28 -7.27 -0.33 8.41
N LEU A 29 -6.95 0.95 8.18
CA LEU A 29 -6.41 1.84 9.21
C LEU A 29 -7.48 2.70 9.88
N THR A 30 -8.73 2.58 9.44
CA THR A 30 -9.92 3.23 10.01
C THR A 30 -10.56 2.34 11.06
N ASN A 31 -10.63 1.04 10.81
CA ASN A 31 -11.04 0.02 11.77
C ASN A 31 -10.11 -1.19 11.72
N SER A 32 -9.24 -1.31 12.73
CA SER A 32 -8.25 -2.39 12.82
C SER A 32 -8.84 -3.77 13.14
N GLU A 33 -10.13 -3.86 13.48
CA GLU A 33 -10.81 -5.16 13.65
C GLU A 33 -11.17 -5.80 12.30
N ASN A 34 -11.15 -5.02 11.21
CA ASN A 34 -11.40 -5.55 9.88
C ASN A 34 -10.21 -6.43 9.44
N PRO A 35 -10.47 -7.61 8.87
CA PRO A 35 -9.41 -8.47 8.37
C PRO A 35 -8.72 -7.83 7.15
N ASN A 36 -7.52 -8.31 6.84
CA ASN A 36 -6.85 -7.90 5.61
C ASN A 36 -7.64 -8.40 4.39
N GLU A 37 -7.74 -7.54 3.38
CA GLU A 37 -8.53 -7.79 2.17
C GLU A 37 -7.63 -7.90 0.94
N LEU A 38 -7.98 -8.77 -0.01
CA LEU A 38 -7.31 -8.84 -1.32
C LEU A 38 -8.19 -8.16 -2.36
N VAL A 39 -7.66 -7.13 -3.04
CA VAL A 39 -8.42 -6.30 -3.99
C VAL A 39 -7.64 -6.15 -5.29
N VAL A 40 -8.36 -6.10 -6.41
CA VAL A 40 -7.81 -5.76 -7.72
C VAL A 40 -8.11 -4.29 -8.00
N LEU A 41 -7.07 -3.50 -8.29
CA LEU A 41 -7.18 -2.09 -8.67
C LEU A 41 -6.70 -1.91 -10.10
N SER A 42 -7.34 -1.00 -10.84
CA SER A 42 -6.82 -0.59 -12.14
C SER A 42 -5.54 0.22 -11.96
N ARG A 43 -4.55 -0.01 -12.84
CA ARG A 43 -3.34 0.81 -12.88
C ARG A 43 -3.63 2.27 -13.15
N ASP A 44 -4.73 2.61 -13.81
CA ASP A 44 -5.14 4.00 -14.07
C ASP A 44 -5.57 4.74 -12.80
N GLU A 45 -5.84 4.04 -11.69
CA GLU A 45 -6.07 4.67 -10.39
C GLU A 45 -4.78 5.20 -9.74
N VAL A 46 -3.61 4.77 -10.24
CA VAL A 46 -2.30 5.21 -9.76
C VAL A 46 -1.83 6.42 -10.58
N ASP A 47 -1.44 7.48 -9.87
CA ASP A 47 -0.87 8.70 -10.47
C ASP A 47 0.32 8.34 -11.38
N ALA A 48 0.37 8.93 -12.58
CA ALA A 48 1.42 8.71 -13.57
C ALA A 48 2.84 8.80 -13.00
N LYS A 49 3.06 9.68 -12.01
CA LYS A 49 4.38 9.86 -11.36
C LYS A 49 4.81 8.69 -10.47
N ASP A 50 3.84 7.88 -10.02
CA ASP A 50 4.04 6.75 -9.12
C ASP A 50 3.88 5.40 -9.86
N GLN A 51 3.52 5.40 -11.15
CA GLN A 51 3.54 4.20 -12.01
C GLN A 51 4.86 3.41 -11.96
N PRO A 52 6.06 4.03 -11.93
CA PRO A 52 7.32 3.29 -11.82
C PRO A 52 7.54 2.59 -10.47
N LEU A 53 6.69 2.83 -9.47
CA LEU A 53 6.77 2.22 -8.14
C LEU A 53 5.87 0.98 -8.00
N ILE A 54 5.15 0.60 -9.06
CA ILE A 54 4.28 -0.57 -9.08
C ILE A 54 5.14 -1.82 -9.24
N GLU A 55 5.53 -2.38 -8.10
CA GLU A 55 6.27 -3.64 -8.01
C GLU A 55 5.71 -4.48 -6.85
N PRO A 56 5.72 -5.82 -6.94
CA PRO A 56 5.37 -6.67 -5.79
C PRO A 56 6.16 -6.29 -4.54
N GLY A 57 5.46 -6.15 -3.41
CA GLY A 57 6.02 -5.68 -2.14
C GLY A 57 6.01 -4.17 -1.94
N ALA A 58 5.70 -3.36 -2.98
CA ALA A 58 5.60 -1.92 -2.84
C ALA A 58 4.44 -1.52 -1.91
N LEU A 59 4.71 -0.56 -1.03
CA LEU A 59 3.77 -0.06 -0.01
C LEU A 59 3.13 1.25 -0.45
N PHE A 60 1.83 1.39 -0.18
CA PHE A 60 1.09 2.63 -0.42
C PHE A 60 0.07 2.89 0.69
N ASP A 61 -0.36 4.15 0.81
CA ASP A 61 -1.55 4.52 1.57
C ASP A 61 -2.68 4.86 0.60
N TRP A 62 -3.88 4.37 0.86
CA TRP A 62 -5.08 4.67 0.10
C TRP A 62 -6.06 5.45 0.96
N TYR A 63 -6.50 6.62 0.47
CA TYR A 63 -7.42 7.51 1.17
C TYR A 63 -8.69 7.70 0.36
N MET A 64 -9.82 7.64 1.04
CA MET A 64 -11.10 8.09 0.50
C MET A 64 -11.74 9.11 1.42
N GLY A 65 -12.41 10.09 0.84
CA GLY A 65 -13.04 11.14 1.62
C GLY A 65 -13.70 12.21 0.78
N TYR A 66 -13.87 13.38 1.41
CA TYR A 66 -14.45 14.55 0.78
C TYR A 66 -13.47 15.72 0.81
N ARG A 67 -13.41 16.48 -0.28
CA ARG A 67 -12.72 17.77 -0.31
C ARG A 67 -13.70 18.89 -0.60
N GLN A 68 -13.50 20.02 0.05
CA GLN A 68 -14.28 21.24 -0.19
C GLN A 68 -13.37 22.47 -0.14
N GLY A 69 -13.70 23.49 -0.93
CA GLY A 69 -12.93 24.73 -0.99
C GLY A 69 -13.82 25.94 -1.26
N GLN A 70 -13.27 27.16 -1.14
CA GLN A 70 -14.03 28.39 -1.37
C GLN A 70 -14.63 28.52 -2.77
N LYS A 71 -14.07 27.81 -3.76
CA LYS A 71 -14.50 27.84 -5.17
C LYS A 71 -15.17 26.56 -5.66
N TYR A 72 -15.25 25.51 -4.83
CA TYR A 72 -15.69 24.18 -5.26
C TYR A 72 -16.73 23.61 -4.30
N SER A 73 -17.72 22.92 -4.86
CA SER A 73 -18.68 22.13 -4.09
C SER A 73 -17.97 20.95 -3.40
N ARG A 74 -18.68 20.27 -2.49
CA ARG A 74 -18.15 19.08 -1.81
C ARG A 74 -17.98 17.96 -2.85
N GLU A 75 -16.75 17.51 -3.06
CA GLU A 75 -16.41 16.44 -4.00
C GLU A 75 -15.86 15.22 -3.26
N ARG A 76 -16.21 14.02 -3.74
CA ARG A 76 -15.60 12.77 -3.25
C ARG A 76 -14.23 12.58 -3.92
N PHE A 77 -13.26 12.11 -3.16
CA PHE A 77 -11.97 11.69 -3.70
C PHE A 77 -11.59 10.27 -3.27
N SER A 78 -10.78 9.65 -4.11
CA SER A 78 -10.03 8.41 -3.87
C SER A 78 -8.59 8.71 -4.28
N THR A 79 -7.60 8.42 -3.44
CA THR A 79 -6.20 8.77 -3.73
C THR A 79 -5.25 7.73 -3.16
N ILE A 80 -4.47 7.14 -4.05
CA ILE A 80 -3.37 6.22 -3.73
C ILE A 80 -2.07 7.03 -3.69
N ARG A 81 -1.27 6.83 -2.63
CA ARG A 81 0.04 7.46 -2.48
C ARG A 81 1.09 6.41 -2.14
N PHE A 82 2.04 6.20 -3.04
CA PHE A 82 3.13 5.27 -2.82
C PHE A 82 4.13 5.81 -1.80
N ARG A 83 4.64 4.91 -0.96
CA ARG A 83 5.73 5.21 -0.04
C ARG A 83 7.05 4.94 -0.75
N ARG A 84 7.87 5.99 -0.86
CA ARG A 84 9.26 5.86 -1.31
C ARG A 84 10.10 5.46 -0.12
N LEU A 85 10.11 4.16 0.18
CA LEU A 85 11.00 3.61 1.19
C LEU A 85 12.43 3.64 0.69
N PRO A 86 13.41 3.89 1.56
CA PRO A 86 14.81 3.71 1.20
C PRO A 86 15.02 2.26 0.72
N PRO A 87 15.84 2.04 -0.31
CA PRO A 87 16.11 0.70 -0.80
C PRO A 87 16.77 -0.12 0.32
N TRP A 88 16.39 -1.39 0.43
CA TRP A 88 17.08 -2.32 1.30
C TRP A 88 18.55 -2.44 0.88
N THR A 89 19.44 -2.38 1.86
CA THR A 89 20.86 -2.64 1.64
C THR A 89 21.11 -4.15 1.55
N ALA A 90 22.17 -4.54 0.84
CA ALA A 90 22.56 -5.95 0.74
C ALA A 90 22.79 -6.58 2.13
N ALA A 91 23.28 -5.81 3.10
CA ALA A 91 23.48 -6.27 4.48
C ALA A 91 22.14 -6.54 5.20
N GLU A 92 21.11 -5.72 4.99
CA GLU A 92 19.78 -5.95 5.57
C GLU A 92 19.13 -7.20 4.99
N ILE A 93 19.29 -7.43 3.68
CA ILE A 93 18.80 -8.64 3.02
C ILE A 93 19.49 -9.88 3.58
N GLN A 94 20.81 -9.88 3.67
CA GLN A 94 21.58 -11.00 4.23
C GLN A 94 21.20 -11.29 5.69
N ASN A 95 20.98 -10.26 6.50
CA ASN A 95 20.53 -10.45 7.89
C ASN A 95 19.12 -11.04 7.96
N ALA A 96 18.23 -10.64 7.06
CA ALA A 96 16.87 -11.18 7.00
C ALA A 96 16.87 -12.65 6.54
N GLU A 97 17.69 -13.01 5.55
CA GLU A 97 17.88 -14.40 5.10
C GLU A 97 18.41 -15.27 6.24
N LYS A 98 19.45 -14.81 6.94
CA LYS A 98 20.00 -15.53 8.09
C LYS A 98 18.97 -15.73 9.19
N LEU A 99 18.17 -14.72 9.50
CA LEU A 99 17.10 -14.83 10.50
C LEU A 99 16.03 -15.83 10.07
N ALA A 100 15.70 -15.89 8.78
CA ALA A 100 14.77 -16.86 8.24
C ALA A 100 15.30 -18.31 8.36
N GLU A 101 16.59 -18.53 8.10
CA GLU A 101 17.26 -19.82 8.34
C GLU A 101 17.21 -20.22 9.82
N GLU A 102 17.54 -19.29 10.73
CA GLU A 102 17.49 -19.53 12.18
C GLU A 102 16.08 -19.90 12.65
N TYR A 103 15.03 -19.28 12.09
CA TYR A 103 13.64 -19.65 12.39
C TYR A 103 13.23 -20.98 11.77
N ALA A 104 13.64 -21.27 10.52
CA ALA A 104 13.37 -22.56 9.90
C ALA A 104 13.96 -23.69 10.74
N ASP A 105 15.21 -23.56 11.17
CA ASP A 105 15.87 -24.52 12.06
C ASP A 105 15.14 -24.65 13.39
N PHE A 106 14.69 -23.54 14.00
CA PHE A 106 13.94 -23.58 15.25
C PHE A 106 12.60 -24.34 15.12
N PHE A 107 11.86 -24.15 14.03
CA PHE A 107 10.54 -24.75 13.84
C PHE A 107 10.57 -26.15 13.21
N LEU A 108 11.69 -26.59 12.61
CA LEU A 108 11.83 -27.88 11.92
C LEU A 108 12.55 -28.96 12.75
N VAL A 109 13.06 -28.63 13.94
CA VAL A 109 13.80 -29.55 14.82
C VAL A 109 12.92 -30.16 15.94
N ASP A 110 11.62 -29.88 15.95
CA ASP A 110 10.60 -30.57 16.78
C ASP A 110 9.85 -31.68 16.02
#